data_AF-A0A8H7F8M0-F1
#
_entry.id   AF-A0A8H7F8M0-F1
#
_cell.length_a   1.000
_cell.length_b   1.000
_cell.length_c   1.000
_cell.angle_alpha   90.00
_cell.angle_beta   90.00
_cell.angle_gamma   90.00
#
_symmetry.space_group_name_H-M   'P 1'
#
loop_
_entity.id
_entity.type
_entity.pdbx_description
1 polymer ?
#
loop_
_entity_poly.entity_id
_entity_poly.type
_entity_poly.pdbx_seq_one_letter_code
_entity_poly.pdbx_strand_id
1 'polypeptide(L)'
;MTHAYSKQPWRALFLAYQLAALFVRFPLWLLLALPRSLRPRQSWDVRRTVLVYALRHLFHVQGQTGRLRPLPDHRAIPPGNGVNGVWVPPLSEELVLGKLRKWAEHVNAVSIPIPGYWMHKKGTSIDVASTPLPGEKVILTLHGGGYTQLSAHPNDVSAAIPRGLLKHVKSVNRLLSLEYRLSSAEPFSVAHPFPTALLDALAGYVYLVNVVGFSPSNIIIEGDSAGANLAQSLTRYLTEYKGTPGLPMPPGSLLLLSPWADLGKSHDNLPAGSASTCIASDYIPNPSTPHFRYAVRAMVGPHGLEEAEINPYISPASLNPTLTVHFKDFPRTFIVAGGAEVLLDQIRSLRDKMVRDVGEGNGTIDEAGKVRYLEVPDGIHDYLIFSWHEPERTHTLKAIAEWIDFA
;
A
#
# COMPACT_ATOMS: atom_id res chain seq x y z
N MET A 1 -15.93 -17.17 10.25
CA MET A 1 -14.56 -17.72 10.04
C MET A 1 -13.98 -17.12 8.77
N THR A 2 -12.67 -16.88 8.72
CA THR A 2 -11.96 -16.44 7.50
C THR A 2 -11.52 -17.67 6.71
N HIS A 3 -11.58 -17.62 5.38
CA HIS A 3 -11.18 -18.73 4.50
C HIS A 3 -11.95 -20.05 4.69
N ALA A 4 -13.21 -19.97 5.15
CA ALA A 4 -14.04 -21.13 5.47
C ALA A 4 -14.29 -22.06 4.26
N TYR A 5 -14.24 -21.53 3.04
CA TYR A 5 -14.49 -22.26 1.78
C TYR A 5 -13.25 -22.26 0.89
N SER A 6 -12.04 -22.30 1.47
CA SER A 6 -10.78 -22.28 0.72
C SER A 6 -10.41 -23.64 0.08
N LYS A 7 -10.93 -24.75 0.63
CA LYS A 7 -10.63 -26.13 0.18
C LYS A 7 -11.74 -26.71 -0.70
N GLN A 8 -11.37 -27.53 -1.68
CA GLN A 8 -12.33 -28.28 -2.50
C GLN A 8 -12.97 -29.42 -1.68
N PRO A 9 -14.22 -29.83 -1.98
CA PRO A 9 -15.13 -29.30 -3.02
C PRO A 9 -15.92 -28.05 -2.59
N TRP A 10 -15.85 -27.67 -1.31
CA TRP A 10 -16.61 -26.57 -0.72
C TRP A 10 -16.35 -25.24 -1.39
N ARG A 11 -15.11 -25.00 -1.83
CA ARG A 11 -14.74 -23.84 -2.63
C ARG A 11 -15.57 -23.73 -3.91
N ALA A 12 -15.66 -24.80 -4.69
CA ALA A 12 -16.42 -24.80 -5.93
C ALA A 12 -17.92 -24.59 -5.69
N LEU A 13 -18.49 -25.29 -4.70
CA LEU A 13 -19.91 -25.14 -4.33
C LEU A 13 -20.24 -23.71 -3.88
N PHE A 14 -19.39 -23.12 -3.05
CA PHE A 14 -19.55 -21.74 -2.61
C PHE A 14 -19.47 -20.76 -3.78
N LEU A 15 -18.47 -20.89 -4.66
CA LEU A 15 -18.34 -20.02 -5.83
C LEU A 15 -19.54 -20.14 -6.78
N ALA A 16 -20.03 -21.35 -7.03
CA ALA A 16 -21.23 -21.58 -7.84
C ALA A 16 -22.47 -20.91 -7.22
N TYR A 17 -22.66 -21.05 -5.90
CA TYR A 17 -23.73 -20.36 -5.17
C TYR A 17 -23.60 -18.83 -5.29
N GLN A 18 -22.40 -18.27 -5.10
CA GLN A 18 -22.21 -16.83 -5.17
C GLN A 18 -22.49 -16.30 -6.57
N LEU A 19 -22.08 -17.03 -7.62
CA LEU A 19 -22.39 -16.71 -9.01
C LEU A 19 -23.90 -16.72 -9.28
N ALA A 20 -24.61 -17.75 -8.81
CA ALA A 20 -26.06 -17.83 -8.95
C ALA A 20 -26.77 -16.69 -8.19
N ALA A 21 -26.29 -16.35 -7.00
CA ALA A 21 -26.87 -15.28 -6.19
C ALA A 21 -26.67 -13.88 -6.79
N LEU A 22 -25.74 -13.69 -7.74
CA LEU A 22 -25.58 -12.41 -8.46
C LEU A 22 -26.81 -12.04 -9.29
N PHE A 23 -27.58 -13.02 -9.79
CA PHE A 23 -28.83 -12.76 -10.51
C PHE A 23 -29.90 -12.08 -9.66
N VAL A 24 -29.83 -12.23 -8.33
CA VAL A 24 -30.72 -11.55 -7.37
C VAL A 24 -30.08 -10.27 -6.83
N ARG A 25 -28.78 -10.33 -6.50
CA ARG A 25 -28.07 -9.20 -5.89
C ARG A 25 -27.93 -8.01 -6.83
N PHE A 26 -27.62 -8.23 -8.10
CA PHE A 26 -27.37 -7.12 -9.03
C PHE A 26 -28.63 -6.27 -9.27
N PRO A 27 -29.83 -6.84 -9.53
CA PRO A 27 -31.07 -6.05 -9.57
C PRO A 27 -31.36 -5.31 -8.26
N LEU A 28 -31.15 -5.96 -7.11
CA LEU A 28 -31.34 -5.32 -5.81
C LEU A 28 -30.40 -4.13 -5.59
N TRP A 29 -29.12 -4.29 -5.93
CA TRP A 29 -28.13 -3.21 -5.86
C TRP A 29 -28.51 -2.03 -6.75
N LEU A 30 -29.01 -2.29 -7.96
CA LEU A 30 -29.50 -1.25 -8.85
C LEU A 30 -30.69 -0.51 -8.22
N LEU A 31 -31.68 -1.24 -7.70
CA LEU A 31 -32.86 -0.66 -7.04
C LEU A 31 -32.48 0.20 -5.83
N LEU A 32 -31.54 -0.26 -4.99
CA LEU A 32 -31.04 0.51 -3.85
C LEU A 32 -30.22 1.73 -4.27
N ALA A 33 -29.53 1.66 -5.42
CA ALA A 33 -28.74 2.77 -5.95
C ALA A 33 -29.60 3.84 -6.65
N LEU A 34 -30.85 3.54 -7.04
CA LEU A 34 -31.70 4.50 -7.74
C LEU A 34 -32.05 5.73 -6.87
N PRO A 35 -32.65 5.59 -5.66
CA PRO A 35 -32.96 6.75 -4.81
C PRO A 35 -31.68 7.32 -4.20
N ARG A 36 -31.43 8.61 -4.41
CA ARG A 36 -30.23 9.31 -3.91
C ARG A 36 -30.07 9.19 -2.38
N SER A 37 -31.17 9.16 -1.63
CA SER A 37 -31.18 9.03 -0.16
C SER A 37 -30.76 7.66 0.36
N LEU A 38 -30.83 6.60 -0.47
CA LEU A 38 -30.44 5.24 -0.09
C LEU A 38 -28.99 4.90 -0.45
N ARG A 39 -28.33 5.76 -1.25
CA ARG A 39 -26.92 5.56 -1.61
C ARG A 39 -26.04 5.73 -0.37
N PRO A 40 -24.93 4.98 -0.26
CA PRO A 40 -23.96 5.17 0.81
C PRO A 40 -23.39 6.59 0.87
N ARG A 41 -23.26 7.23 -0.30
CA ARG A 41 -22.95 8.66 -0.44
C ARG A 41 -23.96 9.26 -1.39
N GLN A 42 -24.61 10.33 -0.97
CA GLN A 42 -25.62 11.00 -1.77
C GLN A 42 -25.02 11.68 -3.01
N SER A 43 -23.74 12.01 -3.00
CA SER A 43 -22.97 12.58 -4.12
C SER A 43 -22.73 11.58 -5.25
N TRP A 44 -22.76 10.27 -4.97
CA TRP A 44 -22.44 9.26 -5.97
C TRP A 44 -23.54 9.07 -7.00
N ASP A 45 -23.14 8.77 -8.23
CA ASP A 45 -24.05 8.29 -9.26
C ASP A 45 -24.40 6.81 -9.05
N VAL A 46 -25.42 6.34 -9.78
CA VAL A 46 -25.89 4.96 -9.71
C VAL A 46 -24.78 3.97 -10.05
N ARG A 47 -23.97 4.29 -11.07
CA ARG A 47 -22.90 3.42 -11.57
C ARG A 47 -21.85 3.17 -10.49
N ARG A 48 -21.35 4.23 -9.86
CA ARG A 48 -20.35 4.16 -8.78
C ARG A 48 -20.89 3.38 -7.59
N THR A 49 -22.12 3.65 -7.16
CA THR A 49 -22.75 2.89 -6.06
C THR A 49 -22.79 1.39 -6.36
N VAL A 50 -23.24 1.00 -7.56
CA VAL A 50 -23.31 -0.42 -7.95
C VAL A 50 -21.91 -1.05 -8.04
N LEU A 51 -20.91 -0.33 -8.57
CA LEU A 51 -19.53 -0.82 -8.63
C LEU A 51 -18.93 -1.03 -7.24
N VAL A 52 -19.20 -0.15 -6.29
CA VAL A 52 -18.78 -0.32 -4.89
C VAL A 52 -19.46 -1.54 -4.25
N TYR A 53 -20.76 -1.75 -4.48
CA TYR A 53 -21.44 -2.97 -4.03
C TYR A 53 -20.84 -4.24 -4.63
N ALA A 54 -20.51 -4.21 -5.92
CA ALA A 54 -19.84 -5.33 -6.60
C ALA A 54 -18.44 -5.59 -6.02
N LEU A 55 -17.65 -4.54 -5.75
CA LEU A 55 -16.34 -4.66 -5.11
C LEU A 55 -16.44 -5.25 -3.70
N ARG A 56 -17.35 -4.76 -2.86
CA ARG A 56 -17.61 -5.31 -1.52
C ARG A 56 -17.92 -6.79 -1.60
N HIS A 57 -18.76 -7.18 -2.56
CA HIS A 57 -19.11 -8.57 -2.76
C HIS A 57 -17.90 -9.41 -3.18
N LEU A 58 -17.10 -8.93 -4.13
CA LEU A 58 -15.88 -9.60 -4.58
C LEU A 58 -14.90 -9.80 -3.41
N PHE A 59 -14.68 -8.78 -2.59
CA PHE A 59 -13.82 -8.85 -1.41
C PHE A 59 -14.36 -9.84 -0.37
N HIS A 60 -15.67 -9.85 -0.13
CA HIS A 60 -16.30 -10.84 0.74
C HIS A 60 -16.06 -12.28 0.24
N VAL A 61 -16.24 -12.53 -1.06
CA VAL A 61 -16.00 -13.84 -1.66
C VAL A 61 -14.54 -14.25 -1.52
N GLN A 62 -13.59 -13.37 -1.87
CA GLN A 62 -12.14 -13.61 -1.70
C GLN A 62 -11.78 -13.92 -0.25
N GLY A 63 -12.40 -13.22 0.70
CA GLY A 63 -12.19 -13.47 2.12
C GLY A 63 -12.63 -14.83 2.62
N GLN A 64 -13.55 -15.47 1.89
CA GLN A 64 -14.05 -16.79 2.21
C GLN A 64 -13.34 -17.90 1.44
N THR A 65 -12.87 -17.63 0.22
CA THR A 65 -12.25 -18.65 -0.65
C THR A 65 -10.73 -18.56 -0.76
N GLY A 66 -10.14 -17.46 -0.31
CA GLY A 66 -8.80 -17.06 -0.70
C GLY A 66 -8.76 -16.54 -2.14
N ARG A 67 -7.56 -16.46 -2.72
CA ARG A 67 -7.31 -15.89 -4.06
C ARG A 67 -8.14 -16.63 -5.13
N LEU A 68 -8.88 -15.86 -5.93
CA LEU A 68 -9.70 -16.40 -7.03
C LEU A 68 -8.89 -16.87 -8.22
N ARG A 69 -7.73 -16.27 -8.45
CA ARG A 69 -6.79 -16.61 -9.51
C ARG A 69 -5.37 -16.66 -8.94
N PRO A 70 -4.49 -17.51 -9.46
CA PRO A 70 -3.07 -17.39 -9.16
C PRO A 70 -2.58 -16.05 -9.68
N LEU A 71 -1.82 -15.34 -8.84
CA LEU A 71 -1.07 -14.14 -9.22
C LEU A 71 0.41 -14.49 -9.14
N PRO A 72 1.26 -13.84 -9.95
CA PRO A 72 2.70 -13.88 -9.76
C PRO A 72 3.05 -13.54 -8.31
N ASP A 73 4.16 -14.08 -7.84
CA ASP A 73 4.70 -13.80 -6.52
C ASP A 73 6.24 -13.76 -6.60
N HIS A 74 6.88 -13.59 -5.45
CA HIS A 74 8.33 -13.47 -5.33
C HIS A 74 9.15 -14.64 -5.90
N ARG A 75 8.54 -15.76 -6.32
CA ARG A 75 9.26 -16.97 -6.76
C ARG A 75 9.60 -16.96 -8.24
N ALA A 76 8.99 -16.09 -9.04
CA ALA A 76 9.23 -16.07 -10.48
C ALA A 76 8.98 -14.69 -11.08
N ILE A 77 9.64 -14.43 -12.21
CA ILE A 77 9.28 -13.38 -13.17
C ILE A 77 8.59 -14.08 -14.34
N PRO A 78 7.25 -14.09 -14.40
CA PRO A 78 6.55 -14.70 -15.52
C PRO A 78 6.86 -13.94 -16.82
N PRO A 79 7.10 -14.63 -17.93
CA PRO A 79 7.24 -13.96 -19.21
C PRO A 79 5.89 -13.33 -19.60
N GLY A 80 5.96 -12.17 -20.26
CA GLY A 80 4.78 -11.50 -20.77
C GLY A 80 5.15 -10.34 -21.67
N ASN A 81 4.24 -9.97 -22.56
CA ASN A 81 4.46 -8.83 -23.45
C ASN A 81 4.55 -7.53 -22.61
N GLY A 82 5.64 -6.79 -22.79
CA GLY A 82 5.91 -5.56 -22.02
C GLY A 82 6.24 -5.80 -20.54
N VAL A 83 6.57 -7.03 -20.14
CA VAL A 83 7.06 -7.33 -18.79
C VAL A 83 8.57 -7.14 -18.74
N ASN A 84 9.00 -6.06 -18.09
CA ASN A 84 10.40 -5.72 -17.90
C ASN A 84 10.85 -6.11 -16.48
N GLY A 85 10.88 -7.42 -16.22
CA GLY A 85 11.24 -7.96 -14.90
C GLY A 85 12.76 -8.03 -14.67
N VAL A 86 13.17 -7.82 -13.43
CA VAL A 86 14.55 -7.98 -12.95
C VAL A 86 14.55 -8.71 -11.61
N TRP A 87 15.61 -9.47 -11.33
CA TRP A 87 15.87 -9.97 -9.99
C TRP A 87 16.64 -8.92 -9.20
N VAL A 88 15.99 -8.35 -8.19
CA VAL A 88 16.63 -7.50 -7.18
C VAL A 88 17.49 -8.40 -6.30
N PRO A 89 18.80 -8.11 -6.13
CA PRO A 89 19.69 -8.93 -5.31
C PRO A 89 19.32 -8.85 -3.82
N PRO A 90 19.68 -9.88 -3.02
CA PRO A 90 19.50 -9.82 -1.58
C PRO A 90 20.39 -8.73 -0.96
N LEU A 91 20.00 -8.28 0.23
CA LEU A 91 20.79 -7.37 1.04
C LEU A 91 22.06 -8.05 1.55
N SER A 92 23.14 -7.27 1.63
CA SER A 92 24.28 -7.65 2.44
C SER A 92 23.91 -7.59 3.93
N GLU A 93 24.48 -8.49 4.73
CA GLU A 93 24.15 -8.60 6.15
C GLU A 93 24.46 -7.33 6.93
N GLU A 94 25.49 -6.56 6.56
CA GLU A 94 25.80 -5.29 7.24
C GLU A 94 24.70 -4.24 7.11
N LEU A 95 23.81 -4.35 6.12
CA LEU A 95 22.72 -3.40 5.91
C LEU A 95 21.48 -3.72 6.73
N VAL A 96 21.46 -4.83 7.49
CA VAL A 96 20.36 -5.24 8.36
C VAL A 96 20.74 -4.87 9.81
N LEU A 97 20.26 -3.73 10.29
CA LEU A 97 20.77 -3.10 11.51
C LEU A 97 19.78 -3.13 12.67
N GLY A 98 20.33 -3.08 13.89
CA GLY A 98 19.60 -2.89 15.14
C GLY A 98 18.28 -3.65 15.27
N LYS A 99 17.14 -2.93 15.32
CA LYS A 99 15.83 -3.56 15.53
C LYS A 99 15.42 -4.47 14.37
N LEU A 100 15.73 -4.08 13.13
CA LEU A 100 15.43 -4.88 11.94
C LEU A 100 16.10 -6.26 12.00
N ARG A 101 17.37 -6.31 12.42
CA ARG A 101 18.10 -7.56 12.64
C ARG A 101 17.42 -8.44 13.70
N LYS A 102 17.10 -7.87 14.86
CA LYS A 102 16.43 -8.60 15.95
C LYS A 102 15.09 -9.19 15.53
N TRP A 103 14.28 -8.42 14.80
CA TRP A 103 13.01 -8.90 14.27
C TRP A 103 13.21 -10.00 13.22
N ALA A 104 14.18 -9.85 12.33
CA ALA A 104 14.49 -10.84 11.31
C ALA A 104 14.96 -12.17 11.91
N GLU A 105 15.86 -12.13 12.89
CA GLU A 105 16.32 -13.30 13.65
C GLU A 105 15.17 -14.01 14.38
N HIS A 106 14.26 -13.24 15.01
CA HIS A 106 13.12 -13.80 15.75
C HIS A 106 12.21 -14.68 14.88
N VAL A 107 12.04 -14.33 13.60
CA VAL A 107 11.16 -15.05 12.67
C VAL A 107 11.92 -15.87 11.63
N ASN A 108 13.25 -15.97 11.75
CA ASN A 108 14.16 -16.59 10.77
C ASN A 108 13.98 -16.02 9.34
N ALA A 109 13.72 -14.72 9.22
CA ALA A 109 13.64 -14.05 7.93
C ALA A 109 15.04 -13.69 7.43
N VAL A 110 15.35 -14.13 6.21
CA VAL A 110 16.58 -13.75 5.48
C VAL A 110 16.23 -12.99 4.22
N SER A 111 17.11 -12.07 3.80
CA SER A 111 16.99 -11.41 2.51
C SER A 111 17.29 -12.42 1.39
N ILE A 112 16.48 -12.42 0.34
CA ILE A 112 16.62 -13.29 -0.83
C ILE A 112 16.50 -12.46 -2.11
N PRO A 113 16.93 -12.97 -3.27
CA PRO A 113 16.57 -12.35 -4.53
C PRO A 113 15.05 -12.29 -4.69
N ILE A 114 14.52 -11.13 -5.09
CA ILE A 114 13.08 -10.92 -5.33
C ILE A 114 12.82 -10.27 -6.70
N PRO A 115 11.67 -10.52 -7.34
CA PRO A 115 11.29 -9.84 -8.57
C PRO A 115 11.05 -8.35 -8.34
N GLY A 116 11.50 -7.55 -9.29
CA GLY A 116 11.07 -6.17 -9.49
C GLY A 116 10.63 -6.00 -10.95
N TYR A 117 9.62 -5.17 -11.18
CA TYR A 117 9.10 -4.90 -12.51
C TYR A 117 9.33 -3.43 -12.86
N TRP A 118 10.18 -3.19 -13.85
CA TRP A 118 10.34 -1.86 -14.40
C TRP A 118 9.12 -1.49 -15.24
N MET A 119 8.60 -0.29 -15.04
CA MET A 119 7.61 0.31 -15.91
C MET A 119 8.13 1.66 -16.36
N HIS A 120 7.99 1.96 -17.64
CA HIS A 120 8.40 3.25 -18.21
C HIS A 120 7.25 3.90 -18.95
N LYS A 121 7.39 5.20 -19.19
CA LYS A 121 6.40 6.02 -19.88
C LYS A 121 6.08 5.43 -21.26
N LYS A 122 4.83 5.55 -21.70
CA LYS A 122 4.44 5.06 -23.02
C LYS A 122 5.19 5.85 -24.10
N GLY A 123 5.80 5.14 -25.05
CA GLY A 123 6.57 5.75 -26.14
C GLY A 123 8.05 6.01 -25.81
N THR A 124 8.50 5.73 -24.58
CA THR A 124 9.93 5.68 -24.27
C THR A 124 10.43 4.24 -24.39
N SER A 125 11.70 4.08 -24.78
CA SER A 125 12.43 2.80 -24.67
C SER A 125 13.54 3.04 -23.65
N ILE A 126 13.36 2.53 -22.44
CA ILE A 126 14.37 2.61 -21.38
C ILE A 126 14.74 1.18 -21.02
N ASP A 127 16.02 0.87 -21.14
CA ASP A 127 16.52 -0.44 -20.79
C ASP A 127 16.37 -0.69 -19.29
N VAL A 128 16.05 -1.93 -18.94
CA VAL A 128 15.96 -2.38 -17.56
C VAL A 128 17.28 -2.09 -16.86
N ALA A 129 17.20 -1.44 -15.69
CA ALA A 129 18.37 -1.12 -14.86
C ALA A 129 19.42 -0.22 -15.53
N SER A 130 19.10 0.49 -16.62
CA SER A 130 20.05 1.42 -17.25
C SER A 130 20.47 2.53 -16.29
N THR A 131 21.71 2.99 -16.38
CA THR A 131 22.23 4.12 -15.60
C THR A 131 21.30 5.33 -15.70
N PRO A 132 20.98 6.02 -14.60
CA PRO A 132 20.12 7.19 -14.63
C PRO A 132 20.79 8.38 -15.29
N LEU A 133 19.98 9.20 -15.96
CA LEU A 133 20.42 10.52 -16.39
C LEU A 133 20.64 11.44 -15.17
N PRO A 134 21.52 12.46 -15.27
CA PRO A 134 21.68 13.43 -14.19
C PRO A 134 20.35 14.07 -13.80
N GLY A 135 20.01 14.00 -12.50
CA GLY A 135 18.74 14.53 -11.99
C GLY A 135 17.50 13.68 -12.28
N GLU A 136 17.64 12.51 -12.90
CA GLU A 136 16.50 11.63 -13.21
C GLU A 136 15.82 11.14 -11.92
N LYS A 137 14.51 11.34 -11.82
CA LYS A 137 13.67 10.82 -10.72
C LYS A 137 13.14 9.43 -11.05
N VAL A 138 13.08 8.57 -10.03
CA VAL A 138 12.49 7.22 -10.09
C VAL A 138 11.53 7.02 -8.94
N ILE A 139 10.48 6.22 -9.18
CA ILE A 139 9.57 5.81 -8.12
C ILE A 139 9.83 4.33 -7.77
N LEU A 140 10.05 4.03 -6.49
CA LEU A 140 9.95 2.68 -5.95
C LEU A 140 8.51 2.49 -5.48
N THR A 141 7.75 1.60 -6.13
CA THR A 141 6.33 1.40 -5.81
C THR A 141 6.13 0.11 -5.02
N LEU A 142 5.48 0.24 -3.86
CA LEU A 142 5.16 -0.85 -2.95
C LEU A 142 3.65 -1.01 -2.93
N HIS A 143 3.14 -2.11 -3.50
CA HIS A 143 1.71 -2.28 -3.70
C HIS A 143 0.94 -2.52 -2.38
N GLY A 144 -0.36 -2.27 -2.38
CA GLY A 144 -1.26 -2.57 -1.26
C GLY A 144 -1.66 -4.04 -1.17
N GLY A 145 -2.85 -4.31 -0.62
CA GLY A 145 -3.35 -5.68 -0.46
C GLY A 145 -3.07 -6.30 0.91
N GLY A 146 -2.96 -5.48 1.97
CA GLY A 146 -2.95 -5.97 3.35
C GLY A 146 -1.81 -6.94 3.66
N TYR A 147 -0.67 -6.83 2.98
CA TYR A 147 0.48 -7.76 3.06
C TYR A 147 0.20 -9.21 2.64
N THR A 148 -1.01 -9.57 2.19
CA THR A 148 -1.40 -10.99 1.97
C THR A 148 -1.85 -11.29 0.53
N GLN A 149 -2.07 -10.26 -0.29
CA GLN A 149 -2.63 -10.37 -1.64
C GLN A 149 -2.09 -9.28 -2.57
N LEU A 150 -2.56 -9.32 -3.83
CA LEU A 150 -2.07 -8.54 -4.98
C LEU A 150 -0.65 -8.94 -5.39
N SER A 151 -0.08 -8.20 -6.34
CA SER A 151 1.24 -8.43 -6.93
C SER A 151 1.77 -7.13 -7.51
N ALA A 152 3.09 -6.97 -7.63
CA ALA A 152 3.73 -5.87 -8.34
C ALA A 152 3.76 -6.07 -9.86
N HIS A 153 3.38 -7.26 -10.33
CA HIS A 153 3.38 -7.60 -11.75
C HIS A 153 2.52 -6.60 -12.55
N PRO A 154 2.95 -6.14 -13.73
CA PRO A 154 2.25 -5.09 -14.49
C PRO A 154 0.81 -5.48 -14.89
N ASN A 155 0.48 -6.77 -14.99
CA ASN A 155 -0.89 -7.21 -15.28
C ASN A 155 -1.82 -7.27 -14.05
N ASP A 156 -1.31 -7.05 -12.84
CA ASP A 156 -2.14 -6.96 -11.64
C ASP A 156 -2.93 -5.63 -11.62
N VAL A 157 -4.00 -5.59 -10.82
CA VAL A 157 -4.82 -4.38 -10.63
C VAL A 157 -4.03 -3.26 -9.95
N SER A 158 -3.10 -3.60 -9.05
CA SER A 158 -2.22 -2.64 -8.36
C SER A 158 -1.47 -1.73 -9.35
N ALA A 159 -1.11 -2.26 -10.53
CA ALA A 159 -0.34 -1.56 -11.55
C ALA A 159 -1.10 -0.35 -12.16
N ALA A 160 -2.37 -0.15 -11.83
CA ALA A 160 -3.13 1.05 -12.22
C ALA A 160 -2.55 2.35 -11.61
N ILE A 161 -2.03 2.29 -10.38
CA ILE A 161 -1.38 3.43 -9.71
C ILE A 161 -0.07 3.82 -10.41
N PRO A 162 0.94 2.95 -10.56
CA PRO A 162 2.19 3.29 -11.25
C PRO A 162 1.95 3.77 -12.70
N ARG A 163 0.99 3.19 -13.42
CA ARG A 163 0.61 3.69 -14.76
C ARG A 163 0.03 5.10 -14.71
N GLY A 164 -0.79 5.39 -13.70
CA GLY A 164 -1.32 6.74 -13.45
C GLY A 164 -0.18 7.73 -13.18
N LEU A 165 0.76 7.37 -12.32
CA LEU A 165 1.92 8.21 -12.00
C LEU A 165 2.79 8.48 -13.24
N LEU A 166 3.18 7.44 -13.99
CA LEU A 166 3.94 7.61 -15.24
C LEU A 166 3.22 8.48 -16.28
N LYS A 167 1.89 8.43 -16.33
CA LYS A 167 1.09 9.23 -17.25
C LYS A 167 1.05 10.71 -16.85
N HIS A 168 0.97 11.01 -15.56
CA HIS A 168 0.69 12.36 -15.07
C HIS A 168 1.93 13.13 -14.60
N VAL A 169 2.90 12.46 -13.98
CA VAL A 169 4.13 13.07 -13.48
C VAL A 169 5.11 13.27 -14.62
N LYS A 170 5.54 14.51 -14.88
CA LYS A 170 6.40 14.80 -16.04
C LYS A 170 7.84 14.42 -15.78
N SER A 171 8.35 14.70 -14.58
CA SER A 171 9.75 14.49 -14.21
C SER A 171 10.12 13.01 -14.01
N VAL A 172 9.15 12.10 -14.03
CA VAL A 172 9.37 10.65 -13.88
C VAL A 172 9.16 9.95 -15.21
N ASN A 173 10.18 9.21 -15.65
CA ASN A 173 10.17 8.45 -16.89
C ASN A 173 10.05 6.93 -16.66
N ARG A 174 10.46 6.45 -15.49
CA ARG A 174 10.39 5.05 -15.10
C ARG A 174 10.20 4.88 -13.60
N LEU A 175 9.72 3.71 -13.22
CA LEU A 175 9.53 3.26 -11.85
C LEU A 175 9.84 1.76 -11.73
N LEU A 176 10.09 1.33 -10.51
CA LEU A 176 10.30 -0.07 -10.15
C LEU A 176 9.19 -0.52 -9.19
N SER A 177 8.36 -1.47 -9.62
CA SER A 177 7.36 -2.12 -8.78
C SER A 177 7.92 -3.39 -8.15
N LEU A 178 7.97 -3.45 -6.82
CA LEU A 178 8.68 -4.50 -6.10
C LEU A 178 7.73 -5.63 -5.66
N GLU A 179 8.02 -6.87 -6.07
CA GLU A 179 7.26 -8.07 -5.70
C GLU A 179 7.72 -8.61 -4.34
N TYR A 180 7.48 -7.82 -3.29
CA TYR A 180 7.86 -8.19 -1.93
C TYR A 180 7.09 -9.42 -1.44
N ARG A 181 7.71 -10.19 -0.54
CA ARG A 181 7.11 -11.42 0.01
C ARG A 181 5.86 -11.10 0.84
N LEU A 182 4.78 -11.79 0.49
CA LEU A 182 3.49 -11.66 1.16
C LEU A 182 3.39 -12.59 2.37
N SER A 183 2.80 -12.07 3.44
CA SER A 183 2.56 -12.81 4.66
C SER A 183 1.37 -13.76 4.52
N SER A 184 1.39 -14.86 5.26
CA SER A 184 0.23 -15.72 5.47
C SER A 184 0.23 -16.29 6.88
N ALA A 185 -0.96 -16.60 7.37
CA ALA A 185 -1.21 -17.29 8.63
C ALA A 185 -2.26 -18.40 8.43
N GLU A 186 -2.50 -19.16 9.50
CA GLU A 186 -3.56 -20.18 9.57
C GLU A 186 -4.91 -19.61 9.07
N PRO A 187 -5.63 -20.35 8.20
CA PRO A 187 -5.49 -21.78 7.90
C PRO A 187 -4.52 -22.13 6.75
N PHE A 188 -3.76 -21.16 6.24
CA PHE A 188 -2.69 -21.40 5.26
C PHE A 188 -1.35 -21.57 5.99
N SER A 189 -0.35 -22.09 5.29
CA SER A 189 1.01 -22.16 5.83
C SER A 189 1.46 -20.78 6.30
N VAL A 190 1.94 -20.69 7.54
CA VAL A 190 2.52 -19.45 8.06
C VAL A 190 3.75 -19.10 7.22
N ALA A 191 3.78 -17.90 6.66
CA ALA A 191 4.90 -17.46 5.85
C ALA A 191 5.10 -15.95 6.00
N HIS A 192 6.37 -15.56 5.94
CA HIS A 192 6.84 -14.19 5.71
C HIS A 192 6.18 -13.12 6.61
N PRO A 193 6.10 -13.32 7.94
CA PRO A 193 5.66 -12.26 8.84
C PRO A 193 6.65 -11.09 8.81
N PHE A 194 6.30 -9.99 9.45
CA PHE A 194 7.22 -8.91 9.73
C PHE A 194 8.51 -9.45 10.36
N PRO A 195 9.70 -8.96 9.94
CA PRO A 195 9.93 -7.82 9.06
C PRO A 195 10.22 -8.22 7.59
N THR A 196 9.73 -9.38 7.11
CA THR A 196 10.13 -9.93 5.79
C THR A 196 9.92 -8.94 4.64
N ALA A 197 8.74 -8.32 4.54
CA ALA A 197 8.45 -7.32 3.51
C ALA A 197 9.36 -6.07 3.62
N LEU A 198 9.77 -5.69 4.84
CA LEU A 198 10.68 -4.57 5.07
C LEU A 198 12.11 -4.88 4.61
N LEU A 199 12.58 -6.12 4.79
CA LEU A 199 13.85 -6.57 4.21
C LEU A 199 13.81 -6.50 2.67
N ASP A 200 12.69 -6.90 2.08
CA ASP A 200 12.49 -6.89 0.63
C ASP A 200 12.45 -5.44 0.10
N ALA A 201 11.67 -4.57 0.73
CA ALA A 201 11.59 -3.15 0.36
C ALA A 201 12.96 -2.46 0.46
N LEU A 202 13.74 -2.76 1.51
CA LEU A 202 15.10 -2.27 1.66
C LEU A 202 16.03 -2.80 0.56
N ALA A 203 15.90 -4.07 0.15
CA ALA A 203 16.64 -4.63 -0.99
C ALA A 203 16.34 -3.86 -2.29
N GLY A 204 15.07 -3.57 -2.56
CA GLY A 204 14.65 -2.76 -3.71
C GLY A 204 15.23 -1.35 -3.70
N TYR A 205 15.22 -0.69 -2.54
CA TYR A 205 15.81 0.64 -2.38
C TYR A 205 17.33 0.65 -2.57
N VAL A 206 18.03 -0.27 -1.92
CA VAL A 206 19.49 -0.44 -2.05
C VAL A 206 19.88 -0.76 -3.49
N TYR A 207 19.10 -1.59 -4.19
CA TYR A 207 19.31 -1.87 -5.61
C TYR A 207 19.22 -0.59 -6.47
N LEU A 208 18.20 0.25 -6.27
CA LEU A 208 18.08 1.51 -7.02
C LEU A 208 19.29 2.44 -6.79
N VAL A 209 19.80 2.52 -5.56
CA VAL A 209 20.93 3.41 -5.24
C VAL A 209 22.26 2.80 -5.66
N ASN A 210 22.59 1.60 -5.17
CA ASN A 210 23.93 1.04 -5.23
C ASN A 210 24.20 0.23 -6.51
N VAL A 211 23.16 -0.26 -7.18
CA VAL A 211 23.30 -1.06 -8.41
C VAL A 211 22.94 -0.23 -9.63
N VAL A 212 21.79 0.44 -9.63
CA VAL A 212 21.34 1.24 -10.77
C VAL A 212 21.98 2.63 -10.79
N GLY A 213 22.25 3.22 -9.62
CA GLY A 213 22.98 4.48 -9.49
C GLY A 213 22.11 5.72 -9.29
N PHE A 214 20.87 5.59 -8.84
CA PHE A 214 20.03 6.74 -8.52
C PHE A 214 20.53 7.46 -7.26
N SER A 215 20.59 8.79 -7.30
CA SER A 215 20.75 9.58 -6.07
C SER A 215 19.55 9.36 -5.15
N PRO A 216 19.73 9.11 -3.85
CA PRO A 216 18.64 9.03 -2.88
C PRO A 216 17.66 10.21 -2.95
N SER A 217 18.17 11.42 -3.21
CA SER A 217 17.36 12.64 -3.37
C SER A 217 16.38 12.61 -4.54
N ASN A 218 16.61 11.73 -5.52
CA ASN A 218 15.77 11.58 -6.71
C ASN A 218 14.85 10.36 -6.64
N ILE A 219 14.92 9.59 -5.55
CA ILE A 219 14.03 8.46 -5.32
C ILE A 219 12.79 8.94 -4.58
N ILE A 220 11.63 8.62 -5.15
CA ILE A 220 10.33 8.73 -4.49
C ILE A 220 9.93 7.32 -4.07
N ILE A 221 9.70 7.11 -2.77
CA ILE A 221 9.07 5.86 -2.33
C ILE A 221 7.57 6.09 -2.33
N GLU A 222 6.86 5.27 -3.07
CA GLU A 222 5.41 5.27 -3.16
C GLU A 222 4.86 3.95 -2.62
N GLY A 223 3.70 4.03 -1.97
CA GLY A 223 2.88 2.85 -1.77
C GLY A 223 1.44 3.20 -1.45
N ASP A 224 0.57 2.20 -1.65
CA ASP A 224 -0.86 2.25 -1.36
C ASP A 224 -1.23 1.31 -0.21
N SER A 225 -2.14 1.71 0.69
CA SER A 225 -2.62 0.87 1.78
C SER A 225 -1.50 0.24 2.63
N ALA A 226 -1.36 -1.08 2.60
CA ALA A 226 -0.28 -1.82 3.26
C ALA A 226 1.10 -1.52 2.65
N GLY A 227 1.18 -1.23 1.36
CA GLY A 227 2.40 -0.77 0.71
C GLY A 227 2.82 0.62 1.15
N ALA A 228 1.84 1.50 1.45
CA ALA A 228 2.11 2.80 2.06
C ALA A 228 2.63 2.66 3.52
N ASN A 229 2.09 1.69 4.27
CA ASN A 229 2.65 1.30 5.57
C ASN A 229 4.11 0.87 5.41
N LEU A 230 4.40 -0.02 4.46
CA LEU A 230 5.75 -0.50 4.16
C LEU A 230 6.71 0.62 3.73
N ALA A 231 6.23 1.56 2.89
CA ALA A 231 6.97 2.75 2.48
C ALA A 231 7.36 3.63 3.67
N GLN A 232 6.44 3.79 4.63
CA GLN A 232 6.70 4.48 5.88
C GLN A 232 7.72 3.71 6.74
N SER A 233 7.59 2.39 6.88
CA SER A 233 8.51 1.55 7.67
C SER A 233 9.93 1.58 7.10
N LEU A 234 10.08 1.53 5.77
CA LEU A 234 11.35 1.64 5.07
C LEU A 234 11.97 3.03 5.26
N THR A 235 11.18 4.09 5.09
CA THR A 235 11.65 5.46 5.31
C THR A 235 12.10 5.65 6.76
N ARG A 236 11.35 5.13 7.73
CA ARG A 236 11.73 5.13 9.15
C ARG A 236 13.09 4.47 9.36
N TYR A 237 13.29 3.27 8.81
CA TYR A 237 14.55 2.54 8.92
C TYR A 237 15.72 3.37 8.40
N LEU A 238 15.61 3.90 7.18
CA LEU A 238 16.64 4.70 6.55
C LEU A 238 16.94 5.98 7.34
N THR A 239 15.91 6.63 7.90
CA THR A 239 16.06 7.84 8.72
C THR A 239 16.71 7.56 10.07
N GLU A 240 16.31 6.48 10.76
CA GLU A 240 16.86 6.10 12.07
C GLU A 240 18.33 5.69 12.00
N TYR A 241 18.75 5.05 10.90
CA TYR A 241 20.12 4.56 10.70
C TYR A 241 20.94 5.39 9.71
N LYS A 242 20.47 6.59 9.33
CA LYS A 242 21.19 7.47 8.40
C LYS A 242 22.60 7.77 8.88
N GLY A 243 23.56 7.79 7.94
CA GLY A 243 24.99 7.96 8.26
C GLY A 243 25.71 6.67 8.64
N THR A 244 25.02 5.52 8.72
CA THR A 244 25.68 4.22 8.83
C THR A 244 26.44 3.90 7.53
N PRO A 245 27.72 3.50 7.58
CA PRO A 245 28.47 3.15 6.37
C PRO A 245 27.76 2.07 5.53
N GLY A 246 27.71 2.29 4.22
CA GLY A 246 27.08 1.38 3.26
C GLY A 246 25.56 1.49 3.15
N LEU A 247 24.87 2.03 4.17
CA LEU A 247 23.43 2.27 4.10
C LEU A 247 23.14 3.56 3.32
N PRO A 248 22.33 3.51 2.24
CA PRO A 248 21.95 4.71 1.51
C PRO A 248 21.20 5.73 2.38
N MET A 249 21.32 7.01 2.04
CA MET A 249 20.54 8.07 2.68
C MET A 249 19.03 7.86 2.45
N PRO A 250 18.15 8.44 3.31
CA PRO A 250 16.71 8.44 3.11
C PRO A 250 16.30 8.98 1.72
N PRO A 251 15.12 8.56 1.20
CA PRO A 251 14.65 9.01 -0.11
C PRO A 251 14.36 10.51 -0.12
N GLY A 252 14.35 11.12 -1.30
CA GLY A 252 14.01 12.53 -1.45
C GLY A 252 12.53 12.82 -1.19
N SER A 253 11.63 11.84 -1.39
CA SER A 253 10.19 12.03 -1.21
C SER A 253 9.46 10.75 -0.82
N LEU A 254 8.38 10.90 -0.08
CA LEU A 254 7.47 9.82 0.32
C LEU A 254 6.05 10.12 -0.17
N LEU A 255 5.44 9.20 -0.91
CA LEU A 255 4.07 9.30 -1.40
C LEU A 255 3.23 8.17 -0.79
N LEU A 256 2.27 8.53 0.06
CA LEU A 256 1.42 7.60 0.80
C LEU A 256 -0.02 7.70 0.31
N LEU A 257 -0.55 6.62 -0.27
CA LEU A 257 -1.89 6.57 -0.82
C LEU A 257 -2.78 5.70 0.09
N SER A 258 -3.83 6.27 0.67
CA SER A 258 -4.75 5.61 1.61
C SER A 258 -4.02 4.72 2.64
N PRO A 259 -3.01 5.22 3.39
CA PRO A 259 -2.11 4.36 4.14
C PRO A 259 -2.80 3.57 5.25
N TRP A 260 -2.48 2.28 5.37
CA TRP A 260 -2.85 1.48 6.54
C TRP A 260 -1.89 1.79 7.69
N ALA A 261 -2.13 2.90 8.38
CA ALA A 261 -1.20 3.51 9.34
C ALA A 261 -1.30 2.97 10.78
N ASP A 262 -2.34 2.19 11.10
CA ASP A 262 -2.54 1.51 12.38
C ASP A 262 -3.12 0.10 12.16
N LEU A 263 -2.30 -0.91 12.45
CA LEU A 263 -2.65 -2.33 12.41
C LEU A 263 -3.17 -2.82 13.78
N GLY A 264 -3.08 -1.97 14.80
CA GLY A 264 -3.67 -2.17 16.11
C GLY A 264 -5.19 -2.07 16.08
N LYS A 265 -5.79 -1.66 17.20
CA LYS A 265 -7.24 -1.50 17.36
C LYS A 265 -7.62 -0.10 17.80
N SER A 266 -6.65 0.80 17.92
CA SER A 266 -6.84 2.11 18.55
C SER A 266 -7.81 3.01 17.78
N HIS A 267 -8.03 2.74 16.49
CA HIS A 267 -9.01 3.44 15.65
C HIS A 267 -10.30 2.64 15.36
N ASP A 268 -10.38 1.36 15.74
CA ASP A 268 -11.46 0.44 15.30
C ASP A 268 -12.84 0.85 15.83
N ASN A 269 -12.89 1.49 17.01
CA ASN A 269 -14.13 1.79 17.74
C ASN A 269 -14.21 3.26 18.19
N LEU A 270 -13.57 4.17 17.47
CA LEU A 270 -13.69 5.60 17.76
C LEU A 270 -15.17 6.04 17.68
N PRO A 271 -15.68 6.84 18.64
CA PRO A 271 -17.03 7.40 18.55
C PRO A 271 -17.20 8.20 17.27
N ALA A 272 -18.21 7.83 16.46
CA ALA A 272 -18.44 8.40 15.12
C ALA A 272 -17.23 8.29 14.16
N GLY A 273 -16.31 7.37 14.40
CA GLY A 273 -15.12 7.18 13.57
C GLY A 273 -15.41 6.51 12.23
N SER A 274 -14.52 6.72 11.26
CA SER A 274 -14.59 6.24 9.88
C SER A 274 -14.77 4.73 9.77
N ALA A 275 -14.21 3.95 10.70
CA ALA A 275 -14.39 2.51 10.79
C ALA A 275 -15.87 2.08 10.88
N SER A 276 -16.72 2.95 11.45
CA SER A 276 -18.15 2.76 11.57
C SER A 276 -18.95 3.56 10.53
N THR A 277 -18.61 4.83 10.33
CA THR A 277 -19.41 5.76 9.51
C THR A 277 -19.20 5.57 8.00
N CYS A 278 -18.04 5.06 7.59
CA CYS A 278 -17.71 4.79 6.18
C CYS A 278 -17.92 3.33 5.78
N ILE A 279 -18.42 2.47 6.69
CA ILE A 279 -18.63 1.05 6.41
C ILE A 279 -19.60 0.79 5.27
N ALA A 280 -20.52 1.71 4.97
CA ALA A 280 -21.47 1.59 3.87
C ALA A 280 -20.88 2.05 2.53
N SER A 281 -19.92 2.98 2.57
CA SER A 281 -19.30 3.57 1.39
C SER A 281 -18.03 2.83 0.97
N ASP A 282 -17.35 2.11 1.85
CA ASP A 282 -16.10 1.45 1.47
C ASP A 282 -16.30 0.00 0.94
N TYR A 283 -15.30 -0.53 0.24
CA TYR A 283 -15.23 -1.95 -0.12
C TYR A 283 -14.44 -2.80 0.88
N ILE A 284 -13.49 -2.21 1.59
CA ILE A 284 -12.80 -2.94 2.67
C ILE A 284 -13.75 -3.14 3.85
N PRO A 285 -13.75 -4.33 4.47
CA PRO A 285 -14.65 -4.63 5.57
C PRO A 285 -14.23 -3.87 6.83
N ASN A 286 -15.14 -3.83 7.81
CA ASN A 286 -14.83 -3.25 9.12
C ASN A 286 -13.53 -3.86 9.71
N PRO A 287 -12.61 -3.02 10.22
CA PRO A 287 -11.33 -3.47 10.79
C PRO A 287 -11.43 -4.54 11.90
N SER A 288 -12.54 -4.55 12.65
CA SER A 288 -12.82 -5.54 13.69
C SER A 288 -13.23 -6.91 13.15
N THR A 289 -13.50 -7.06 11.85
CA THR A 289 -13.93 -8.35 11.29
C THR A 289 -12.80 -9.40 11.28
N PRO A 290 -13.10 -10.70 11.47
CA PRO A 290 -12.09 -11.75 11.39
C PRO A 290 -11.33 -11.80 10.05
N HIS A 291 -11.98 -11.36 8.97
CA HIS A 291 -11.38 -11.25 7.64
C HIS A 291 -10.30 -10.17 7.60
N PHE A 292 -10.61 -8.95 8.03
CA PHE A 292 -9.63 -7.88 8.11
C PHE A 292 -8.47 -8.25 9.05
N ARG A 293 -8.79 -8.80 10.22
CA ARG A 293 -7.79 -9.23 11.22
C ARG A 293 -6.93 -10.41 10.78
N TYR A 294 -7.25 -11.10 9.68
CA TYR A 294 -6.36 -12.11 9.11
C TYR A 294 -5.05 -11.50 8.64
N ALA A 295 -5.11 -10.38 7.92
CA ALA A 295 -3.93 -9.66 7.45
C ALA A 295 -3.03 -9.22 8.62
N VAL A 296 -3.63 -8.70 9.71
CA VAL A 296 -2.86 -8.34 10.92
C VAL A 296 -2.16 -9.56 11.52
N ARG A 297 -2.87 -10.69 11.68
CA ARG A 297 -2.27 -11.93 12.23
C ARG A 297 -1.15 -12.46 11.35
N ALA A 298 -1.33 -12.44 10.03
CA ALA A 298 -0.31 -12.86 9.06
C ALA A 298 0.92 -11.96 9.15
N MET A 299 0.70 -10.65 9.22
CA MET A 299 1.77 -9.66 9.29
C MET A 299 2.56 -9.76 10.60
N VAL A 300 1.92 -9.74 11.77
CA VAL A 300 2.67 -9.82 13.05
C VAL A 300 3.27 -11.20 13.31
N GLY A 301 2.62 -12.27 12.86
CA GLY A 301 3.09 -13.64 13.03
C GLY A 301 3.54 -13.95 14.47
N PRO A 302 4.76 -14.50 14.66
CA PRO A 302 5.29 -14.83 15.99
C PRO A 302 5.44 -13.67 16.98
N HIS A 303 5.48 -12.42 16.51
CA HIS A 303 5.57 -11.24 17.38
C HIS A 303 4.30 -11.03 18.22
N GLY A 304 3.17 -11.60 17.80
CA GLY A 304 1.90 -11.46 18.50
C GLY A 304 1.16 -10.15 18.19
N LEU A 305 -0.13 -10.13 18.53
CA LEU A 305 -1.02 -9.02 18.20
C LEU A 305 -0.71 -7.72 18.97
N GLU A 306 -0.04 -7.81 20.11
CA GLU A 306 0.38 -6.64 20.88
C GLU A 306 1.38 -5.78 20.11
N GLU A 307 2.26 -6.40 19.32
CA GLU A 307 3.24 -5.69 18.49
C GLU A 307 2.55 -4.75 17.49
N ALA A 308 1.35 -5.10 17.01
CA ALA A 308 0.56 -4.21 16.16
C ALA A 308 0.06 -2.95 16.88
N GLU A 309 0.00 -2.92 18.20
CA GLU A 309 -0.45 -1.73 18.95
C GLU A 309 0.73 -0.79 19.29
N ILE A 310 1.93 -1.35 19.47
CA ILE A 310 3.07 -0.65 20.10
C ILE A 310 4.33 -0.54 19.23
N ASN A 311 4.38 -1.14 18.04
CA ASN A 311 5.56 -1.02 17.17
C ASN A 311 5.43 0.16 16.18
N PRO A 312 6.34 1.16 16.21
CA PRO A 312 6.27 2.34 15.35
C PRO A 312 6.57 2.08 13.87
N TYR A 313 7.07 0.90 13.51
CA TYR A 313 7.22 0.44 12.13
C TYR A 313 5.97 -0.24 11.61
N ILE A 314 5.11 -0.75 12.50
CA ILE A 314 3.87 -1.44 12.16
C ILE A 314 2.70 -0.47 12.21
N SER A 315 2.57 0.32 13.27
CA SER A 315 1.44 1.21 13.51
C SER A 315 1.89 2.63 13.85
N PRO A 316 2.48 3.36 12.88
CA PRO A 316 2.94 4.73 13.09
C PRO A 316 1.84 5.70 13.57
N ALA A 317 0.57 5.42 13.25
CA ALA A 317 -0.58 6.24 13.67
C ALA A 317 -1.22 5.82 15.00
N SER A 318 -0.84 4.70 15.61
CA SER A 318 -1.47 4.14 16.83
C SER A 318 -1.70 5.20 17.92
N LEU A 319 -2.91 5.22 18.49
CA LEU A 319 -3.29 6.08 19.61
C LEU A 319 -2.98 5.44 20.97
N ASN A 320 -2.26 4.31 20.99
CA ASN A 320 -1.84 3.69 22.24
C ASN A 320 -0.97 4.68 23.05
N PRO A 321 -1.34 5.02 24.31
CA PRO A 321 -0.64 6.02 25.10
C PRO A 321 0.80 5.63 25.45
N THR A 322 1.17 4.36 25.34
CA THR A 322 2.54 3.89 25.59
C THR A 322 3.47 4.09 24.39
N LEU A 323 2.91 4.35 23.20
CA LEU A 323 3.69 4.52 21.97
C LEU A 323 3.79 5.99 21.57
N THR A 324 4.98 6.55 21.67
CA THR A 324 5.31 7.85 21.07
C THR A 324 6.06 7.63 19.75
N VAL A 325 5.48 8.12 18.66
CA VAL A 325 6.06 8.02 17.31
C VAL A 325 6.51 9.39 16.85
N HIS A 326 7.78 9.50 16.43
CA HIS A 326 8.33 10.71 15.83
C HIS A 326 8.67 10.53 14.34
N PHE A 327 8.56 11.62 13.59
CA PHE A 327 8.86 11.74 12.17
C PHE A 327 9.95 12.80 11.88
N LYS A 328 10.73 13.18 12.89
CA LYS A 328 11.89 14.08 12.71
C LYS A 328 12.76 13.56 11.57
N ASP A 329 13.21 14.48 10.72
CA ASP A 329 14.06 14.21 9.55
C ASP A 329 13.42 13.33 8.46
N PHE A 330 12.10 13.07 8.51
CA PHE A 330 11.41 12.48 7.37
C PHE A 330 11.51 13.38 6.14
N PRO A 331 11.54 12.78 4.94
CA PRO A 331 11.51 13.53 3.69
C PRO A 331 10.17 14.23 3.51
N ARG A 332 10.10 15.12 2.51
CA ARG A 332 8.82 15.69 2.10
C ARG A 332 7.84 14.55 1.77
N THR A 333 6.65 14.65 2.32
CA THR A 333 5.65 13.58 2.30
C THR A 333 4.33 14.10 1.75
N PHE A 334 3.76 13.39 0.77
CA PHE A 334 2.39 13.62 0.33
C PHE A 334 1.53 12.44 0.79
N ILE A 335 0.54 12.72 1.64
CA ILE A 335 -0.46 11.78 2.11
C ILE A 335 -1.79 12.04 1.38
N VAL A 336 -2.34 11.01 0.75
CA VAL A 336 -3.68 11.01 0.15
C VAL A 336 -4.62 10.14 0.99
N ALA A 337 -5.83 10.62 1.24
CA ALA A 337 -6.89 9.87 1.92
C ALA A 337 -8.20 9.97 1.13
N GLY A 338 -8.98 8.89 1.13
CA GLY A 338 -10.37 8.90 0.71
C GLY A 338 -11.29 9.28 1.88
N GLY A 339 -12.15 10.28 1.68
CA GLY A 339 -13.12 10.71 2.70
C GLY A 339 -14.25 9.70 2.94
N ALA A 340 -14.39 8.69 2.07
CA ALA A 340 -15.39 7.64 2.13
C ALA A 340 -14.82 6.28 2.53
N GLU A 341 -13.58 6.25 3.06
CA GLU A 341 -12.86 5.03 3.41
C GLU A 341 -12.81 4.77 4.93
N VAL A 342 -12.83 3.50 5.34
CA VAL A 342 -12.89 3.13 6.77
C VAL A 342 -11.59 3.42 7.52
N LEU A 343 -10.46 3.58 6.81
CA LEU A 343 -9.16 3.90 7.39
C LEU A 343 -8.92 5.42 7.54
N LEU A 344 -9.89 6.28 7.18
CA LEU A 344 -9.68 7.73 7.17
C LEU A 344 -9.12 8.29 8.49
N ASP A 345 -9.64 7.88 9.64
CA ASP A 345 -9.20 8.46 10.93
C ASP A 345 -7.75 8.11 11.28
N GLN A 346 -7.28 6.89 10.99
CA GLN A 346 -5.87 6.55 11.20
C GLN A 346 -4.94 7.32 10.25
N ILE A 347 -5.41 7.67 9.05
CA ILE A 347 -4.63 8.49 8.11
C ILE A 347 -4.57 9.94 8.59
N ARG A 348 -5.66 10.48 9.14
CA ARG A 348 -5.66 11.79 9.80
C ARG A 348 -4.72 11.81 11.00
N SER A 349 -4.73 10.78 11.84
CA SER A 349 -3.77 10.62 12.94
C SER A 349 -2.32 10.56 12.45
N LEU A 350 -2.04 9.84 11.36
CA LEU A 350 -0.71 9.81 10.75
C LEU A 350 -0.27 11.22 10.29
N ARG A 351 -1.15 11.91 9.55
CA ARG A 351 -0.94 13.30 9.10
C ARG A 351 -0.61 14.20 10.29
N ASP A 352 -1.43 14.18 11.34
CA ASP A 352 -1.28 15.08 12.48
C ASP A 352 0.06 14.87 13.19
N LYS A 353 0.46 13.61 13.37
CA LYS A 353 1.77 13.28 13.96
C LYS A 353 2.94 13.71 13.06
N MET A 354 2.83 13.55 11.73
CA MET A 354 3.86 14.01 10.80
C MET A 354 3.94 15.54 10.75
N VAL A 355 2.80 16.24 10.63
CA VAL A 355 2.72 17.70 10.63
C VAL A 355 3.30 18.29 11.93
N ARG A 356 3.02 17.67 13.08
CA ARG A 356 3.61 18.06 14.36
C ARG A 356 5.13 18.09 14.32
N ASP A 357 5.77 17.11 13.67
CA ASP A 357 7.22 16.93 13.74
C ASP A 357 7.98 17.61 12.59
N VAL A 358 7.37 17.75 11.42
CA VAL A 358 8.05 18.29 10.21
C VAL A 358 7.26 19.38 9.48
N GLY A 359 6.15 19.85 10.06
CA GLY A 359 5.32 20.94 9.55
C GLY A 359 4.45 20.56 8.36
N GLU A 360 3.40 21.36 8.12
CA GLU A 360 2.55 21.29 6.94
C GLU A 360 3.12 22.14 5.80
N GLY A 361 3.21 21.56 4.60
CA GLY A 361 3.69 22.26 3.41
C GLY A 361 4.21 21.32 2.31
N ASN A 362 4.75 21.92 1.25
CA ASN A 362 5.25 21.16 0.09
C ASN A 362 6.68 20.63 0.27
N GLY A 363 7.41 21.01 1.33
CA GLY A 363 8.77 20.54 1.61
C GLY A 363 9.82 20.90 0.55
N THR A 364 9.64 21.99 -0.20
CA THR A 364 10.56 22.48 -1.23
C THR A 364 11.30 23.76 -0.84
N ILE A 365 10.95 24.36 0.31
CA ILE A 365 11.59 25.54 0.89
C ILE A 365 11.94 25.15 2.33
N ASP A 366 13.17 25.41 2.77
CA ASP A 366 13.69 24.89 4.05
C ASP A 366 12.88 25.32 5.28
N GLU A 367 12.25 26.50 5.22
CA GLU A 367 11.39 27.03 6.30
C GLU A 367 9.92 26.58 6.21
N ALA A 368 9.51 25.97 5.09
CA ALA A 368 8.14 25.47 4.91
C ALA A 368 8.01 24.03 5.42
N GLY A 369 6.83 23.67 5.93
CA GLY A 369 6.57 22.31 6.37
C GLY A 369 6.69 21.28 5.24
N LYS A 370 6.87 20.01 5.64
CA LYS A 370 7.19 18.91 4.73
C LYS A 370 6.01 18.01 4.38
N VAL A 371 4.86 18.18 5.02
CA VAL A 371 3.69 17.29 4.82
C VAL A 371 2.61 17.99 4.01
N ARG A 372 2.31 17.45 2.83
CA ARG A 372 1.12 17.80 2.06
C ARG A 372 0.04 16.74 2.29
N TYR A 373 -1.16 17.16 2.62
CA TYR A 373 -2.32 16.28 2.81
C TYR A 373 -3.41 16.58 1.78
N LEU A 374 -3.98 15.53 1.19
CA LEU A 374 -5.16 15.63 0.33
C LEU A 374 -6.20 14.60 0.76
N GLU A 375 -7.30 15.09 1.32
CA GLU A 375 -8.49 14.28 1.60
C GLU A 375 -9.52 14.49 0.49
N VAL A 376 -9.94 13.40 -0.15
CA VAL A 376 -10.89 13.45 -1.27
C VAL A 376 -12.25 12.95 -0.81
N PRO A 377 -13.28 13.83 -0.65
CA PRO A 377 -14.51 13.49 0.08
C PRO A 377 -15.21 12.20 -0.36
N ASP A 378 -15.23 11.92 -1.66
CA ASP A 378 -15.92 10.76 -2.23
C ASP A 378 -15.01 9.56 -2.55
N GLY A 379 -13.71 9.70 -2.27
CA GLY A 379 -12.71 8.65 -2.42
C GLY A 379 -12.99 7.48 -1.48
N ILE A 380 -13.17 6.28 -2.03
CA ILE A 380 -13.11 5.00 -1.29
C ILE A 380 -11.65 4.60 -1.07
N HIS A 381 -11.40 3.57 -0.26
CA HIS A 381 -10.05 3.05 -0.03
C HIS A 381 -9.32 2.77 -1.35
N ASP A 382 -8.05 3.15 -1.49
CA ASP A 382 -7.23 2.97 -2.70
C ASP A 382 -7.92 3.35 -4.02
N TYR A 383 -8.75 4.40 -4.03
CA TYR A 383 -9.56 4.73 -5.21
C TYR A 383 -8.77 4.99 -6.50
N LEU A 384 -7.46 5.27 -6.39
CA LEU A 384 -6.53 5.46 -7.50
C LEU A 384 -6.32 4.19 -8.36
N ILE A 385 -6.56 3.00 -7.78
CA ILE A 385 -6.54 1.72 -8.51
C ILE A 385 -7.69 1.68 -9.53
N PHE A 386 -8.83 2.30 -9.22
CA PHE A 386 -10.05 2.16 -9.99
C PHE A 386 -10.21 3.25 -11.04
N SER A 387 -9.95 2.91 -12.32
CA SER A 387 -10.11 3.83 -13.45
C SER A 387 -11.52 4.39 -13.66
N TRP A 388 -12.53 3.82 -12.99
CA TRP A 388 -13.91 4.31 -13.01
C TRP A 388 -14.22 5.31 -11.88
N HIS A 389 -13.30 5.53 -10.94
CA HIS A 389 -13.48 6.46 -9.82
C HIS A 389 -13.08 7.89 -10.20
N GLU A 390 -13.75 8.40 -11.25
CA GLU A 390 -13.49 9.72 -11.84
C GLU A 390 -14.62 10.69 -11.50
N PRO A 391 -14.33 12.00 -11.32
CA PRO A 391 -13.07 12.68 -11.65
C PRO A 391 -11.99 12.68 -10.54
N GLU A 392 -12.31 12.16 -9.36
CA GLU A 392 -11.46 12.16 -8.17
C GLU A 392 -10.08 11.59 -8.45
N ARG A 393 -10.02 10.43 -9.10
CA ARG A 393 -8.76 9.77 -9.45
C ARG A 393 -7.86 10.66 -10.31
N THR A 394 -8.38 11.23 -11.39
CA THR A 394 -7.57 12.12 -12.26
C THR A 394 -7.14 13.39 -11.54
N HIS A 395 -8.01 13.99 -10.73
CA HIS A 395 -7.66 15.19 -9.96
C HIS A 395 -6.54 14.92 -8.97
N THR A 396 -6.59 13.79 -8.26
CA THR A 396 -5.53 13.39 -7.33
C THR A 396 -4.21 13.12 -8.05
N LEU A 397 -4.22 12.41 -9.19
CA LEU A 397 -3.00 12.18 -9.97
C LEU A 397 -2.37 13.49 -10.46
N LYS A 398 -3.18 14.49 -10.81
CA LYS A 398 -2.69 15.84 -11.16
C LYS A 398 -2.09 16.55 -9.95
N ALA A 399 -2.75 16.50 -8.78
CA ALA A 399 -2.22 17.10 -7.56
C ALA A 399 -0.89 16.46 -7.14
N ILE A 400 -0.76 15.14 -7.26
CA ILE A 400 0.50 14.41 -7.03
C ILE A 400 1.57 14.87 -8.03
N ALA A 401 1.23 14.96 -9.32
CA ALA A 401 2.16 15.43 -10.35
C ALA A 401 2.64 16.85 -10.08
N GLU A 402 1.74 17.78 -9.73
CA GLU A 402 2.10 19.14 -9.33
C GLU A 402 3.07 19.14 -8.13
N TRP A 403 2.84 18.29 -7.12
CA TRP A 403 3.72 18.20 -5.96
C TRP A 403 5.08 17.57 -6.28
N ILE A 404 5.16 16.56 -7.15
CA ILE A 404 6.43 15.91 -7.54
C ILE A 404 7.24 16.81 -8.49
N ASP A 405 6.58 17.40 -9.49
CA ASP A 405 7.22 18.19 -10.54
C ASP A 405 7.65 19.58 -10.04
N PHE A 406 7.10 20.07 -8.92
CA PHE A 406 7.50 21.34 -8.29
C PHE A 406 8.85 21.26 -7.54
N ALA A 407 9.33 20.05 -7.24
CA ALA A 407 10.53 19.81 -6.45
C ALA A 407 11.80 19.60 -7.28
#